data_AF-A0A1H0GSI3-F1
#
_entry.id   AF-A0A1H0GSI3-F1
#
_cell.length_a   1.000
_cell.length_b   1.000
_cell.length_c   1.000
_cell.angle_alpha   90.00
_cell.angle_beta   90.00
_cell.angle_gamma   90.00
#
_symmetry.space_group_name_H-M   'P 1'
#
loop_
_entity.id
_entity.type
_entity.pdbx_description
1 polymer ?
#
loop_
_entity_poly.entity_id
_entity_poly.type
_entity_poly.pdbx_seq_one_letter_code
_entity_poly.pdbx_strand_id
1 'polypeptide(L)' 'MDTQTIIELDVREDLLLKKEPFDKIMGAVKQLKKGQIFVLLAPFNPIP' A
#
# COMPACT_ATOMS: atom_id res chain seq x y z
N MET A 1 -4.37 22.43 11.77
CA MET A 1 -4.07 21.73 10.51
C MET A 1 -3.56 20.37 10.91
N ASP A 2 -4.45 19.39 11.01
CA ASP A 2 -4.08 18.03 11.39
C ASP A 2 -3.13 17.46 10.33
N THR A 3 -1.88 17.28 10.69
CA THR A 3 -0.87 16.56 9.92
C THR A 3 -1.30 15.09 9.91
N GLN A 4 -2.28 14.75 9.06
CA GLN A 4 -2.73 13.37 8.86
C GLN A 4 -1.51 12.55 8.44
N THR A 5 -1.11 11.61 9.30
CA THR A 5 0.02 10.74 9.00
C THR A 5 -0.41 9.79 7.89
N ILE A 6 0.20 9.95 6.72
CA ILE A 6 -0.01 9.08 5.57
C ILE A 6 1.06 7.98 5.62
N ILE A 7 0.61 6.73 5.54
CA ILE A 7 1.46 5.56 5.34
C ILE A 7 1.32 5.16 3.89
N GLU A 8 2.39 5.31 3.12
CA GLU A 8 2.43 4.95 1.70
C GLU A 8 3.16 3.61 1.53
N LEU A 9 2.58 2.71 0.73
CA LEU A 9 3.18 1.44 0.38
C LEU A 9 3.15 1.25 -1.14
N ASP A 10 4.32 1.14 -1.75
CA ASP A 10 4.47 0.79 -3.16
C ASP A 10 4.69 -0.73 -3.32
N VAL A 11 3.87 -1.34 -4.16
CA VAL A 11 3.92 -2.76 -4.51
C VAL A 11 4.14 -2.97 -6.02
N ARG A 12 4.43 -1.92 -6.79
CA ARG A 12 4.66 -2.02 -8.24
C ARG A 12 5.85 -2.91 -8.57
N GLU A 13 6.95 -2.79 -7.83
CA GLU A 13 8.13 -3.64 -8.01
C GLU A 13 7.87 -5.09 -7.64
N ASP A 14 7.15 -5.33 -6.53
CA ASP A 14 6.76 -6.69 -6.11
C ASP A 14 5.95 -7.36 -7.23
N LEU A 15 4.94 -6.66 -7.75
CA LEU A 15 4.10 -7.15 -8.84
C LEU A 15 4.87 -7.31 -10.16
N LEU A 16 5.82 -6.42 -10.47
CA LEU A 16 6.71 -6.55 -11.63
C LEU A 16 7.58 -7.80 -11.56
N LEU A 17 8.06 -8.14 -10.36
CA LEU A 17 8.85 -9.34 -10.09
C LEU A 17 7.99 -10.61 -9.90
N LYS A 18 6.68 -10.55 -10.16
CA LYS A 18 5.71 -11.62 -9.90
C LYS A 18 5.73 -12.13 -8.46
N LYS A 19 6.10 -11.27 -7.52
CA LYS A 19 6.03 -11.53 -6.08
C LYS A 19 4.67 -11.09 -5.56
N GLU A 20 4.13 -11.86 -4.63
CA GLU A 20 2.86 -11.53 -3.98
C GLU A 20 3.09 -10.49 -2.87
N PRO A 21 2.47 -9.30 -2.94
CA PRO A 21 2.69 -8.24 -1.95
C PRO A 21 1.79 -8.35 -0.71
N PHE A 22 1.00 -9.42 -0.58
CA PHE A 22 -0.02 -9.55 0.46
C PHE A 22 0.55 -9.38 1.88
N ASP A 23 1.63 -10.11 2.20
CA ASP A 23 2.27 -10.03 3.52
C ASP A 23 2.82 -8.63 3.83
N LYS A 24 3.35 -7.95 2.80
CA LYS A 24 3.86 -6.58 2.89
C LYS A 24 2.74 -5.59 3.20
N ILE A 25 1.60 -5.72 2.50
CA ILE A 25 0.40 -4.91 2.73
C ILE A 25 -0.13 -5.15 4.15
N MET A 26 -0.29 -6.41 4.56
CA MET A 26 -0.80 -6.74 5.89
C MET A 26 0.15 -6.29 7.00
N GLY A 27 1.48 -6.32 6.76
CA GLY A 27 2.48 -5.78 7.66
C GLY A 27 2.34 -4.27 7.87
N ALA A 28 2.05 -3.51 6.82
CA ALA A 28 1.77 -2.08 6.91
C ALA A 28 0.42 -1.79 7.59
N VAL A 29 -0.62 -2.56 7.25
CA VAL A 29 -1.96 -2.41 7.83
C VAL A 29 -1.97 -2.65 9.33
N LYS A 30 -1.21 -3.63 9.83
CA LYS A 30 -1.07 -3.89 11.27
C LYS A 30 -0.49 -2.72 12.07
N GLN A 31 0.22 -1.81 11.42
CA GLN A 31 0.86 -0.65 12.05
C GLN A 31 -0.01 0.63 11.98
N LEU A 32 -1.10 0.61 11.20
CA LEU A 32 -2.02 1.73 11.06
C LEU A 32 -2.76 2.01 12.38
N LYS A 33 -2.81 3.29 12.75
CA LYS A 33 -3.60 3.81 13.87
C LYS A 33 -4.86 4.48 13.35
N LYS A 34 -5.86 4.59 14.23
CA LYS A 34 -7.12 5.28 13.93
C LYS A 34 -6.84 6.70 13.46
N GLY A 35 -7.43 7.08 12.32
CA GLY A 35 -7.28 8.41 11.73
C GLY A 35 -6.06 8.56 10.81
N GLN A 36 -5.22 7.54 10.66
CA GLN A 36 -4.16 7.52 9.64
C GLN A 36 -4.71 7.05 8.28
N ILE A 37 -4.07 7.53 7.22
CA ILE A 37 -4.41 7.17 5.84
C ILE A 37 -3.37 6.18 5.34
N PHE A 38 -3.84 5.11 4.69
CA PHE A 38 -3.00 4.15 3.98
C PHE A 38 -3.16 4.34 2.49
N VAL A 39 -2.05 4.56 1.78
CA VAL A 39 -2.00 4.72 0.32
C VAL A 39 -1.24 3.53 -0.26
N LEU A 40 -1.92 2.71 -1.06
CA LEU A 40 -1.33 1.56 -1.75
C LEU A 40 -1.12 1.90 -3.22
N LEU A 41 0.13 1.91 -3.67
CA LEU A 41 0.47 2.11 -5.08
C LEU A 41 0.65 0.76 -5.78
N ALA A 42 -0.24 0.48 -6.72
CA ALA A 42 -0.23 -0.71 -7.56
C ALA A 42 -0.22 -0.29 -9.05
N PRO A 43 0.29 -1.13 -9.97
CA PRO A 43 0.23 -0.86 -11.40
C PRO A 43 -1.23 -0.84 -11.85
N PHE A 44 -1.59 0.16 -12.64
CA PHE A 44 -2.89 0.21 -13.28
C PHE A 44 -2.89 -0.71 -14.50
N ASN A 45 -3.61 -1.83 -14.41
CA ASN A 45 -3.74 -2.79 -15.50
C ASN A 45 -5.22 -2.82 -15.93
N PRO A 46 -5.68 -1.86 -16.76
CA PRO A 46 -7.06 -1.82 -17.20
C PRO A 46 -7.32 -3.03 -18.10
N ILE A 47 -8.25 -3.88 -17.68
CA ILE A 47 -8.76 -4.96 -18.52
C ILE A 47 -9.96 -4.39 -19.30
N PRO A 48 -9.99 -4.50 -20.64
CA PRO A 48 -11.12 -4.08 -21.47
C PRO A 48 -12.45 -4.73 -21.08
#